data_AF-A0AAE1XN03-F1
#
_entry.id   AF-A0AAE1XN03-F1
#
_cell.length_a   1.000
_cell.length_b   1.000
_cell.length_c   1.000
_cell.angle_alpha   90.00
_cell.angle_beta   90.00
_cell.angle_gamma   90.00
#
_symmetry.space_group_name_H-M   'P 1'
#
loop_
_entity.id
_entity.type
_entity.pdbx_description
1 polymer ?
#
loop_
_entity_poly.entity_id
_entity_poly.type
_entity_poly.pdbx_seq_one_letter_code
_entity_poly.pdbx_strand_id
1 'polypeptide(L)'
;MSETKFSVMVSLFNWMQKSKSSSVKRSKFRKFLDTFCRPNNGDDYFSAIRLILPGLDRERGSYGLREHVLATCLIDALGMSRDSPDSQRLLNWRKGGPRSGAFAGNFSLIAAEVLQQRQGMTSGGLTIKELNELLDRLASSENRSDKTSILSDLIRKTNAQEMKWIIMIILKDLKLGISEKSIFHEFHPDAEDLFNVTCDLKLVCEKLRDRSQRHKRQDIEVGKPVRPQLALRVSNAAAAWKKLHGKEVIVECKFDGDRIQIHKNGANISFFSRNFLNHPEYEHGMSDVIRRNILIDRCILDGEMLVWDASANRFAEFGSNQEIAKAAKEGLDSDRQLCCILTV
;
A
#
# COMPACT_ATOMS: atom_id res chain seq x y z
N MET A 1 4.04 22.66 -23.12
CA MET A 1 3.52 21.37 -23.63
C MET A 1 2.57 20.81 -22.58
N SER A 2 1.52 20.10 -22.99
CA SER A 2 0.38 19.75 -22.11
C SER A 2 0.68 18.56 -21.20
N GLU A 3 0.41 18.71 -19.90
CA GLU A 3 0.44 17.63 -18.90
C GLU A 3 -0.45 16.45 -19.32
N THR A 4 -0.07 15.23 -18.93
CA THR A 4 -0.82 14.02 -19.28
C THR A 4 -2.20 13.99 -18.59
N LYS A 5 -3.28 13.91 -19.39
CA LYS A 5 -4.64 13.76 -18.88
C LYS A 5 -4.85 12.40 -18.21
N PHE A 6 -5.55 12.38 -17.07
CA PHE A 6 -5.91 11.16 -16.35
C PHE A 6 -6.76 10.19 -17.18
N SER A 7 -7.59 10.71 -18.11
CA SER A 7 -8.37 9.90 -19.05
C SER A 7 -7.52 8.94 -19.90
N VAL A 8 -6.25 9.28 -20.17
CA VAL A 8 -5.28 8.41 -20.86
C VAL A 8 -4.91 7.23 -19.97
N MET A 9 -4.64 7.47 -18.69
CA MET A 9 -4.38 6.41 -17.71
C MET A 9 -5.60 5.53 -17.47
N VAL A 10 -6.80 6.12 -17.42
CA VAL A 10 -8.07 5.37 -17.32
C VAL A 10 -8.28 4.47 -18.54
N SER A 11 -7.91 4.93 -19.74
CA SER A 11 -7.92 4.11 -20.95
C SER A 11 -6.98 2.91 -20.83
N LEU A 12 -5.77 3.11 -20.29
CA LEU A 12 -4.83 2.02 -19.98
C LEU A 12 -5.44 1.03 -18.98
N PHE A 13 -6.00 1.51 -17.86
CA PHE A 13 -6.59 0.66 -16.82
C PHE A 13 -7.76 -0.17 -17.35
N ASN A 14 -8.69 0.45 -18.08
CA ASN A 14 -9.82 -0.23 -18.70
C ASN A 14 -9.36 -1.33 -19.66
N TRP A 15 -8.33 -1.04 -20.45
CA TRP A 15 -7.77 -2.00 -21.39
C TRP A 15 -7.12 -3.18 -20.67
N MET A 16 -6.31 -2.93 -19.63
CA MET A 16 -5.66 -3.98 -18.84
C MET A 16 -6.67 -4.85 -18.08
N GLN A 17 -7.74 -4.27 -17.54
CA GLN A 17 -8.77 -5.02 -16.84
C GLN A 17 -9.54 -5.98 -17.76
N LYS A 18 -9.77 -5.59 -19.03
CA LYS A 18 -10.45 -6.43 -20.04
C LYS A 18 -9.55 -7.52 -20.63
N SER A 19 -8.24 -7.29 -20.69
CA SER A 19 -7.30 -8.24 -21.27
C SER A 19 -7.06 -9.44 -20.35
N LYS A 20 -7.09 -10.65 -20.91
CA LYS A 20 -6.73 -11.89 -20.17
C LYS A 20 -5.24 -12.20 -20.23
N SER A 21 -4.52 -11.66 -21.23
CA SER A 21 -3.10 -12.00 -21.45
C SER A 21 -2.16 -11.05 -20.73
N SER A 22 -1.32 -11.62 -19.85
CA SER A 22 -0.29 -10.87 -19.11
C SER A 22 0.71 -10.17 -20.03
N SER A 23 1.15 -10.83 -21.12
CA SER A 23 2.11 -10.24 -22.07
C SER A 23 1.56 -9.01 -22.77
N VAL A 24 0.28 -9.01 -23.12
CA VAL A 24 -0.34 -7.87 -23.81
C VAL A 24 -0.59 -6.72 -22.83
N LYS A 25 -0.92 -7.00 -21.55
CA LYS A 25 -0.96 -5.96 -20.49
C LYS A 25 0.39 -5.29 -20.31
N ARG A 26 1.46 -6.08 -20.23
CA ARG A 26 2.85 -5.59 -20.13
C ARG A 26 3.22 -4.70 -21.31
N SER A 27 2.96 -5.15 -22.53
CA SER A 27 3.21 -4.37 -23.76
C SER A 27 2.44 -3.04 -23.77
N LYS A 28 1.16 -3.05 -23.36
CA LYS A 28 0.33 -1.84 -23.31
C LYS A 28 0.82 -0.85 -22.26
N PHE A 29 1.21 -1.35 -21.09
CA PHE A 29 1.80 -0.53 -20.03
C PHE A 29 3.13 0.08 -20.46
N ARG A 30 4.01 -0.70 -21.10
CA ARG A 30 5.25 -0.19 -21.71
C ARG A 30 4.97 0.95 -22.68
N LYS A 31 4.04 0.77 -23.61
CA LYS A 31 3.66 1.81 -24.58
C LYS A 31 3.15 3.07 -23.89
N PHE A 32 2.40 2.94 -22.79
CA PHE A 32 1.95 4.09 -22.01
C PHE A 32 3.12 4.86 -21.41
N LEU A 33 4.06 4.19 -20.74
CA LEU A 33 5.25 4.84 -20.18
C LEU A 33 6.07 5.58 -21.25
N ASP A 34 6.31 4.91 -22.38
CA ASP A 34 7.13 5.46 -23.45
C ASP A 34 6.48 6.66 -24.15
N THR A 35 5.15 6.76 -24.13
CA THR A 35 4.41 7.82 -24.83
C THR A 35 4.10 9.01 -23.90
N PHE A 36 3.76 8.74 -22.64
CA PHE A 36 3.14 9.75 -21.76
C PHE A 36 3.95 10.11 -20.51
N CYS A 37 4.91 9.28 -20.08
CA CYS A 37 5.59 9.48 -18.79
C CYS A 37 7.06 9.88 -18.92
N ARG A 38 7.51 10.39 -20.08
CA ARG A 38 8.93 10.68 -20.31
C ARG A 38 9.38 11.94 -19.53
N PRO A 39 10.53 11.89 -18.81
CA PRO A 39 11.04 13.00 -17.99
C PRO A 39 11.25 14.31 -18.75
N ASN A 40 11.53 14.24 -20.06
CA ASN A 40 11.75 15.43 -20.90
C ASN A 40 10.48 16.30 -21.07
N ASN A 41 9.32 15.83 -20.61
CA ASN A 41 8.04 16.50 -20.74
C ASN A 41 7.58 17.22 -19.46
N GLY A 42 8.40 17.26 -18.41
CA GLY A 42 8.04 17.84 -17.11
C GLY A 42 7.20 16.93 -16.21
N ASP A 43 6.77 15.77 -16.72
CA ASP A 43 6.14 14.68 -15.96
C ASP A 43 7.23 13.69 -15.51
N ASP A 44 7.30 13.39 -14.21
CA ASP A 44 8.15 12.32 -13.69
C ASP A 44 7.44 10.95 -13.78
N TYR A 45 8.21 9.87 -13.92
CA TYR A 45 7.66 8.51 -13.88
C TYR A 45 6.89 8.25 -12.59
N PHE A 46 7.33 8.87 -11.50
CA PHE A 46 6.76 8.68 -10.17
C PHE A 46 5.28 9.09 -10.11
N SER A 47 4.90 10.24 -10.67
CA SER A 47 3.53 10.74 -10.70
C SER A 47 2.55 9.75 -11.31
N ALA A 48 2.97 9.00 -12.33
CA ALA A 48 2.14 7.96 -12.93
C ALA A 48 2.23 6.63 -12.17
N ILE A 49 3.44 6.17 -11.85
CA ILE A 49 3.66 4.84 -11.24
C ILE A 49 3.05 4.75 -9.84
N ARG A 50 3.06 5.84 -9.04
CA ARG A 50 2.40 5.86 -7.72
C ARG A 50 0.88 5.65 -7.79
N LEU A 51 0.24 6.02 -8.90
CA LEU A 51 -1.18 5.76 -9.13
C LEU A 51 -1.46 4.33 -9.62
N ILE A 52 -0.45 3.66 -10.20
CA ILE A 52 -0.53 2.26 -10.67
C ILE A 52 -0.17 1.27 -9.56
N LEU A 53 0.75 1.65 -8.68
CA LEU A 53 1.17 0.91 -7.50
C LEU A 53 0.86 1.70 -6.21
N PRO A 54 -0.41 2.06 -5.95
CA PRO A 54 -0.78 2.90 -4.79
C PRO A 54 -0.48 2.22 -3.45
N GLY A 55 -0.38 0.89 -3.44
CA GLY A 55 0.05 0.10 -2.28
C GLY A 55 1.52 0.27 -1.91
N LEU A 56 2.37 0.80 -2.81
CA LEU A 56 3.80 1.04 -2.59
C LEU A 56 4.15 2.53 -2.48
N ASP A 57 3.18 3.43 -2.67
CA ASP A 57 3.38 4.85 -2.41
C ASP A 57 3.59 5.05 -0.89
N ARG A 58 4.76 5.57 -0.52
CA ARG A 58 5.14 5.93 0.85
C ARG A 58 5.19 7.45 1.06
N GLU A 59 5.23 8.23 -0.02
CA GLU A 59 5.19 9.69 0.04
C GLU A 59 3.81 10.18 0.47
N ARG A 60 2.77 9.44 0.06
CA ARG A 60 1.39 9.68 0.52
C ARG A 60 1.07 8.83 1.73
N GLY A 61 0.68 9.51 2.82
CA GLY A 61 0.14 8.87 4.01
C GLY A 61 -1.15 8.08 3.76
N SER A 62 -1.76 7.58 4.85
CA SER A 62 -3.06 6.93 4.76
C SER A 62 -4.16 7.96 4.50
N TYR A 63 -5.06 7.68 3.54
CA TYR A 63 -6.26 8.51 3.36
C TYR A 63 -7.23 8.41 4.54
N GLY A 64 -7.15 7.36 5.35
CA GLY A 64 -8.15 7.06 6.39
C GLY A 64 -9.55 6.75 5.84
N LEU A 65 -9.66 6.41 4.55
CA LEU A 65 -10.91 6.18 3.84
C LEU A 65 -11.08 4.69 3.49
N ARG A 66 -11.55 3.90 4.45
CA ARG A 66 -12.08 2.56 4.16
C ARG A 66 -13.46 2.68 3.49
N GLU A 67 -13.95 1.59 2.90
CA GLU A 67 -15.16 1.58 2.08
C GLU A 67 -16.38 2.22 2.76
N HIS A 68 -16.60 1.95 4.05
CA HIS A 68 -17.72 2.54 4.79
C HIS A 68 -17.56 4.07 4.95
N VAL A 69 -16.38 4.55 5.34
CA VAL A 69 -16.13 5.99 5.49
C VAL A 69 -16.18 6.68 4.13
N LEU A 70 -15.60 6.06 3.10
CA LEU A 70 -15.67 6.55 1.73
C LEU A 70 -17.11 6.60 1.20
N ALA A 71 -17.95 5.61 1.51
CA ALA A 71 -19.38 5.63 1.21
C ALA A 71 -20.06 6.87 1.80
N THR A 72 -19.85 7.13 3.10
CA THR A 72 -20.44 8.31 3.75
C THR A 72 -19.98 9.61 3.12
N CYS A 73 -18.69 9.73 2.80
CA CYS A 73 -18.16 10.94 2.16
C CYS A 73 -18.71 11.12 0.73
N LEU A 74 -18.88 10.04 -0.04
CA LEU A 74 -19.49 10.11 -1.37
C LEU A 74 -20.96 10.51 -1.32
N ILE A 75 -21.74 9.96 -0.37
CA ILE A 75 -23.15 10.33 -0.15
C ILE A 75 -23.26 11.82 0.16
N ASP A 76 -22.44 12.31 1.10
CA ASP A 76 -22.42 13.71 1.50
C ASP A 76 -21.95 14.60 0.32
N ALA A 77 -20.92 14.19 -0.44
CA ALA A 77 -20.38 14.94 -1.58
C ALA A 77 -21.36 15.03 -2.77
N LEU A 78 -22.25 14.04 -2.90
CA LEU A 78 -23.31 13.99 -3.91
C LEU A 78 -24.62 14.65 -3.44
N GLY A 79 -24.69 15.11 -2.19
CA GLY A 79 -25.90 15.68 -1.60
C GLY A 79 -27.07 14.68 -1.52
N MET A 80 -26.76 13.38 -1.38
CA MET A 80 -27.77 12.33 -1.38
C MET A 80 -28.40 12.15 0.01
N SER A 81 -29.72 11.91 0.05
CA SER A 81 -30.37 11.45 1.28
C SER A 81 -29.81 10.10 1.71
N ARG A 82 -29.53 9.94 3.01
CA ARG A 82 -29.00 8.69 3.58
C ARG A 82 -29.97 7.51 3.43
N ASP A 83 -31.26 7.80 3.33
CA ASP A 83 -32.31 6.78 3.18
C ASP A 83 -32.57 6.42 1.71
N SER A 84 -31.92 7.11 0.76
CA SER A 84 -32.09 6.79 -0.66
C SER A 84 -31.57 5.36 -0.95
N PRO A 85 -32.18 4.66 -1.93
CA PRO A 85 -31.74 3.31 -2.31
C PRO A 85 -30.25 3.24 -2.64
N ASP A 86 -29.71 4.25 -3.33
CA ASP A 86 -28.29 4.31 -3.70
C ASP A 86 -27.38 4.51 -2.49
N SER A 87 -27.76 5.36 -1.53
CA SER A 87 -27.03 5.51 -0.27
C SER A 87 -26.97 4.19 0.51
N GLN A 88 -28.10 3.49 0.58
CA GLN A 88 -28.16 2.19 1.26
C GLN A 88 -27.31 1.13 0.54
N ARG A 89 -27.22 1.17 -0.80
CA ARG A 89 -26.33 0.29 -1.57
C ARG A 89 -24.85 0.58 -1.31
N LEU A 90 -24.46 1.85 -1.21
CA LEU A 90 -23.08 2.23 -0.89
C LEU A 90 -22.69 1.81 0.53
N LEU A 91 -23.55 2.08 1.52
CA LEU A 91 -23.29 1.75 2.92
C LEU A 91 -23.27 0.23 3.16
N ASN A 92 -24.17 -0.50 2.50
CA ASN A 92 -24.33 -1.95 2.64
C ASN A 92 -23.77 -2.71 1.43
N TRP A 93 -22.67 -2.24 0.84
CA TRP A 93 -22.13 -2.78 -0.41
C TRP A 93 -21.80 -4.28 -0.40
N ARG A 94 -21.62 -4.89 0.78
CA ARG A 94 -21.39 -6.34 0.96
C ARG A 94 -22.68 -7.16 1.00
N LYS A 95 -23.83 -6.54 1.27
CA LYS A 95 -25.10 -7.25 1.42
C LYS A 95 -25.53 -7.77 0.05
N GLY A 96 -25.61 -9.10 -0.06
CA GLY A 96 -26.17 -9.78 -1.22
C GLY A 96 -27.69 -9.92 -1.13
N GLY A 97 -28.32 -10.24 -2.26
CA GLY A 97 -29.76 -10.53 -2.35
C GLY A 97 -30.41 -9.96 -3.60
N PRO A 98 -31.71 -10.23 -3.83
CA PRO A 98 -32.42 -9.89 -5.07
C PRO A 98 -32.39 -8.40 -5.43
N ARG A 99 -32.24 -7.52 -4.43
CA ARG A 99 -32.22 -6.05 -4.59
C ARG A 99 -30.82 -5.43 -4.61
N SER A 100 -29.76 -6.24 -4.53
CA SER A 100 -28.39 -5.75 -4.30
C SER A 100 -27.64 -5.37 -5.58
N GLY A 101 -28.24 -5.62 -6.75
CA GLY A 101 -27.65 -5.34 -8.06
C GLY A 101 -26.54 -6.34 -8.45
N ALA A 102 -26.06 -6.24 -9.69
CA ALA A 102 -25.09 -7.17 -10.27
C ALA A 102 -23.69 -7.09 -9.61
N PHE A 103 -23.40 -6.00 -8.90
CA PHE A 103 -22.08 -5.72 -8.33
C PHE A 103 -22.00 -5.80 -6.81
N ALA A 104 -22.98 -6.47 -6.16
CA ALA A 104 -22.92 -6.76 -4.73
C ALA A 104 -21.58 -7.39 -4.34
N GLY A 105 -20.95 -6.88 -3.27
CA GLY A 105 -19.61 -7.27 -2.86
C GLY A 105 -18.46 -6.56 -3.59
N ASN A 106 -18.74 -5.58 -4.45
CA ASN A 106 -17.72 -4.74 -5.07
C ASN A 106 -18.04 -3.25 -4.94
N PHE A 107 -17.52 -2.63 -3.88
CA PHE A 107 -17.76 -1.22 -3.56
C PHE A 107 -17.47 -0.28 -4.74
N SER A 108 -16.32 -0.41 -5.40
CA SER A 108 -15.91 0.52 -6.47
C SER A 108 -16.85 0.46 -7.68
N LEU A 109 -17.39 -0.72 -8.01
CA LEU A 109 -18.36 -0.86 -9.10
C LEU A 109 -19.74 -0.33 -8.72
N ILE A 110 -20.20 -0.57 -7.48
CA ILE A 110 -21.45 0.02 -6.97
C ILE A 110 -21.35 1.55 -6.98
N ALA A 111 -20.23 2.10 -6.50
CA ALA A 111 -20.00 3.53 -6.51
C ALA A 111 -20.01 4.10 -7.93
N ALA A 112 -19.40 3.41 -8.90
CA ALA A 112 -19.43 3.81 -10.30
C ALA A 112 -20.85 3.88 -10.88
N GLU A 113 -21.72 2.90 -10.57
CA GLU A 113 -23.12 2.93 -11.01
C GLU A 113 -23.88 4.12 -10.41
N VAL A 114 -23.74 4.35 -9.09
CA VAL A 114 -24.38 5.48 -8.41
C VAL A 114 -23.92 6.81 -8.99
N LEU A 115 -22.63 6.93 -9.27
CA LEU A 115 -22.02 8.10 -9.88
C LEU A 115 -22.44 8.30 -11.34
N GLN A 116 -22.61 7.23 -12.11
CA GLN A 116 -23.01 7.29 -13.53
C GLN A 116 -24.38 7.94 -13.73
N GLN A 117 -25.28 7.81 -12.75
CA GLN A 117 -26.59 8.45 -12.79
C GLN A 117 -26.54 9.97 -12.47
N ARG A 118 -25.42 10.47 -11.97
CA ARG A 118 -25.28 11.83 -11.40
C ARG A 118 -24.18 12.67 -12.03
N GLN A 119 -23.19 12.04 -12.68
CA GLN A 119 -22.11 12.70 -13.40
C GLN A 119 -22.39 12.77 -14.90
N GLY A 120 -21.87 13.81 -15.56
CA GLY A 120 -21.86 13.90 -17.02
C GLY A 120 -20.99 12.81 -17.67
N MET A 121 -21.27 12.52 -18.94
CA MET A 121 -20.50 11.54 -19.71
C MET A 121 -19.11 12.07 -20.11
N THR A 122 -18.94 13.38 -20.14
CA THR A 122 -17.70 14.05 -20.53
C THR A 122 -16.73 14.14 -19.35
N SER A 123 -15.45 13.87 -19.63
CA SER A 123 -14.37 14.12 -18.66
C SER A 123 -14.15 15.62 -18.50
N GLY A 124 -13.91 16.08 -17.27
CA GLY A 124 -13.50 17.46 -16.99
C GLY A 124 -12.04 17.76 -17.36
N GLY A 125 -11.29 16.76 -17.85
CA GLY A 125 -9.92 16.95 -18.34
C GLY A 125 -8.84 16.95 -17.27
N LEU A 126 -9.13 16.42 -16.07
CA LEU A 126 -8.18 16.29 -14.95
C LEU A 126 -6.84 15.70 -15.40
N THR A 127 -5.73 16.35 -15.04
CA THR A 127 -4.37 15.82 -15.32
C THR A 127 -3.91 14.85 -14.24
N ILE A 128 -2.88 14.03 -14.55
CA ILE A 128 -2.26 13.14 -13.55
C ILE A 128 -1.68 13.96 -12.39
N LYS A 129 -1.11 15.12 -12.68
CA LYS A 129 -0.55 16.02 -11.67
C LYS A 129 -1.64 16.59 -10.78
N GLU A 130 -2.70 17.18 -11.35
CA GLU A 130 -3.84 17.69 -10.58
C GLU A 130 -4.48 16.60 -9.70
N LEU A 131 -4.58 15.37 -10.23
CA LEU A 131 -5.07 14.24 -9.44
C LEU A 131 -4.14 13.92 -8.26
N ASN A 132 -2.82 13.91 -8.47
CA ASN A 132 -1.88 13.69 -7.37
C ASN A 132 -1.98 14.79 -6.31
N GLU A 133 -2.08 16.07 -6.71
CA GLU A 133 -2.26 17.19 -5.78
C GLU A 133 -3.55 17.06 -4.95
N LEU A 134 -4.66 16.66 -5.58
CA LEU A 134 -5.93 16.42 -4.88
C LEU A 134 -5.84 15.22 -3.93
N LEU A 135 -5.15 14.15 -4.32
CA LEU A 135 -4.94 12.98 -3.47
C LEU A 135 -3.95 13.27 -2.31
N ASP A 136 -2.94 14.11 -2.52
CA ASP A 136 -2.03 14.56 -1.48
C ASP A 136 -2.78 15.41 -0.46
N ARG A 137 -3.63 16.36 -0.92
CA ARG A 137 -4.57 17.10 -0.05
C ARG A 137 -5.48 16.14 0.72
N LEU A 138 -6.10 15.17 0.04
CA LEU A 138 -7.00 14.19 0.66
C LEU A 138 -6.32 13.37 1.76
N ALA A 139 -5.06 13.00 1.57
CA ALA A 139 -4.27 12.25 2.55
C ALA A 139 -3.83 13.12 3.73
N SER A 140 -3.57 14.40 3.50
CA SER A 140 -3.21 15.37 4.56
C SER A 140 -4.40 15.84 5.40
N SER A 141 -5.64 15.70 4.91
CA SER A 141 -6.83 16.11 5.65
C SER A 141 -7.15 15.16 6.81
N GLU A 142 -7.40 15.73 7.99
CA GLU A 142 -7.79 14.95 9.18
C GLU A 142 -9.32 14.83 9.31
N ASN A 143 -10.05 15.92 9.07
CA ASN A 143 -11.49 15.97 9.26
C ASN A 143 -12.27 15.41 8.05
N ARG A 144 -13.51 14.97 8.29
CA ARG A 144 -14.36 14.39 7.26
C ARG A 144 -14.89 15.43 6.26
N SER A 145 -15.15 16.66 6.70
CA SER A 145 -15.71 17.72 5.85
C SER A 145 -14.77 18.10 4.71
N ASP A 146 -13.47 18.22 4.97
CA ASP A 146 -12.47 18.56 3.96
C ASP A 146 -12.33 17.42 2.95
N LYS A 147 -12.35 16.17 3.44
CA LYS A 147 -12.35 14.98 2.56
C LYS A 147 -13.58 14.95 1.66
N THR A 148 -14.75 15.24 2.20
CA THR A 148 -15.99 15.36 1.41
C THR A 148 -15.89 16.47 0.37
N SER A 149 -15.33 17.63 0.73
CA SER A 149 -15.11 18.76 -0.19
C SER A 149 -14.18 18.38 -1.35
N ILE A 150 -13.04 17.74 -1.04
CA ILE A 150 -12.07 17.27 -2.05
C ILE A 150 -12.68 16.19 -2.95
N LEU A 151 -13.47 15.27 -2.38
CA LEU A 151 -14.19 14.27 -3.18
C LEU A 151 -15.25 14.92 -4.08
N SER A 152 -15.93 15.98 -3.62
CA SER A 152 -16.85 16.77 -4.45
C SER A 152 -16.11 17.46 -5.60
N ASP A 153 -14.93 18.03 -5.35
CA ASP A 153 -14.05 18.58 -6.40
C ASP A 153 -13.69 17.52 -7.46
N LEU A 154 -13.27 16.33 -7.01
CA LEU A 154 -12.95 15.21 -7.90
C LEU A 154 -14.16 14.79 -8.73
N ILE A 155 -15.34 14.67 -8.12
CA ILE A 155 -16.59 14.31 -8.80
C ILE A 155 -16.94 15.35 -9.87
N ARG A 156 -16.73 16.65 -9.62
CA ARG A 156 -16.99 17.70 -10.62
C ARG A 156 -16.02 17.67 -11.80
N LYS A 157 -14.76 17.30 -11.56
CA LYS A 157 -13.70 17.26 -12.59
C LYS A 157 -13.64 15.97 -13.40
N THR A 158 -14.44 14.96 -13.06
CA THR A 158 -14.33 13.61 -13.63
C THR A 158 -15.67 13.09 -14.13
N ASN A 159 -15.63 12.08 -14.99
CA ASN A 159 -16.78 11.23 -15.25
C ASN A 159 -16.78 10.00 -14.32
N ALA A 160 -17.88 9.23 -14.32
CA ALA A 160 -18.04 8.06 -13.45
C ALA A 160 -16.94 7.00 -13.64
N GLN A 161 -16.40 6.84 -14.85
CA GLN A 161 -15.35 5.86 -15.11
C GLN A 161 -14.00 6.30 -14.51
N GLU A 162 -13.67 7.58 -14.62
CA GLU A 162 -12.50 8.17 -13.97
C GLU A 162 -12.63 8.08 -12.46
N MET A 163 -13.78 8.47 -11.91
CA MET A 163 -14.00 8.45 -10.46
C MET A 163 -13.96 7.03 -9.88
N LYS A 164 -14.45 6.01 -10.63
CA LYS A 164 -14.26 4.60 -10.26
C LYS A 164 -12.79 4.25 -10.04
N TRP A 165 -11.91 4.66 -10.96
CA TRP A 165 -10.48 4.38 -10.82
C TRP A 165 -9.85 5.16 -9.68
N ILE A 166 -10.28 6.39 -9.43
CA ILE A 166 -9.83 7.19 -8.28
C ILE A 166 -10.22 6.51 -6.97
N ILE A 167 -11.44 5.98 -6.85
CA ILE A 167 -11.88 5.18 -5.70
C ILE A 167 -10.98 3.95 -5.51
N MET A 168 -10.64 3.25 -6.59
CA MET A 168 -9.74 2.09 -6.54
C MET A 168 -8.29 2.48 -6.14
N ILE A 169 -7.82 3.66 -6.55
CA ILE A 169 -6.52 4.23 -6.13
C ILE A 169 -6.55 4.55 -4.63
N ILE A 170 -7.62 5.19 -4.14
CA ILE A 170 -7.79 5.53 -2.71
C ILE A 170 -7.80 4.27 -1.85
N LEU A 171 -8.54 3.24 -2.29
CA LEU A 171 -8.60 1.93 -1.63
C LEU A 171 -7.33 1.08 -1.84
N LYS A 172 -6.39 1.56 -2.68
CA LYS A 172 -5.14 0.89 -3.03
C LYS A 172 -5.33 -0.51 -3.65
N ASP A 173 -6.45 -0.74 -4.35
CA ASP A 173 -6.82 -2.02 -4.95
C ASP A 173 -7.37 -1.85 -6.39
N LEU A 174 -6.45 -1.81 -7.37
CA LEU A 174 -6.79 -1.57 -8.78
C LEU A 174 -7.25 -2.82 -9.53
N LYS A 175 -6.99 -4.03 -9.02
CA LYS A 175 -7.36 -5.31 -9.68
C LYS A 175 -7.00 -5.39 -11.18
N LEU A 176 -5.86 -4.84 -11.58
CA LEU A 176 -5.43 -4.79 -12.99
C LEU A 176 -5.04 -6.18 -13.55
N GLY A 177 -4.82 -7.16 -12.68
CA GLY A 177 -4.42 -8.51 -13.05
C GLY A 177 -3.05 -8.55 -13.75
N ILE A 178 -2.14 -7.69 -13.30
CA ILE A 178 -0.71 -7.66 -13.63
C ILE A 178 0.04 -7.58 -12.30
N SER A 179 1.14 -8.33 -12.16
CA SER A 179 1.91 -8.34 -10.93
C SER A 179 2.78 -7.10 -10.80
N GLU A 180 3.03 -6.68 -9.57
CA GLU A 180 4.00 -5.62 -9.24
C GLU A 180 5.36 -5.87 -9.90
N LYS A 181 5.88 -7.09 -9.80
CA LYS A 181 7.10 -7.53 -10.50
C LYS A 181 7.07 -7.26 -12.00
N SER A 182 5.93 -7.52 -12.66
CA SER A 182 5.79 -7.22 -14.08
C SER A 182 5.78 -5.72 -14.34
N ILE A 183 5.14 -4.91 -13.48
CA ILE A 183 5.18 -3.46 -13.58
C ILE A 183 6.61 -2.95 -13.41
N PHE A 184 7.38 -3.44 -12.43
CA PHE A 184 8.78 -3.06 -12.25
C PHE A 184 9.62 -3.41 -13.47
N HIS A 185 9.58 -4.65 -13.97
CA HIS A 185 10.32 -5.03 -15.17
C HIS A 185 9.91 -4.28 -16.44
N GLU A 186 8.63 -3.93 -16.54
CA GLU A 186 8.11 -3.06 -17.59
C GLU A 186 8.29 -1.57 -17.30
N PHE A 187 8.87 -1.19 -16.18
CA PHE A 187 9.41 0.15 -15.97
C PHE A 187 10.89 0.11 -16.32
N HIS A 188 11.68 -0.63 -15.54
CA HIS A 188 13.13 -0.79 -15.68
C HIS A 188 13.59 -2.19 -15.22
N PRO A 189 14.54 -2.86 -15.91
CA PRO A 189 15.04 -4.18 -15.50
C PRO A 189 15.54 -4.25 -14.05
N ASP A 190 16.21 -3.19 -13.58
CA ASP A 190 16.77 -3.10 -12.21
C ASP A 190 15.78 -2.58 -11.15
N ALA A 191 14.52 -2.28 -11.51
CA ALA A 191 13.57 -1.65 -10.59
C ALA A 191 13.14 -2.55 -9.44
N GLU A 192 12.91 -3.84 -9.68
CA GLU A 192 12.52 -4.80 -8.64
C GLU A 192 13.63 -4.92 -7.59
N ASP A 193 14.88 -5.11 -8.04
CA ASP A 193 16.03 -5.27 -7.15
C ASP A 193 16.29 -4.01 -6.32
N LEU A 194 16.22 -2.82 -6.95
CA LEU A 194 16.38 -1.56 -6.25
C LEU A 194 15.25 -1.32 -5.24
N PHE A 195 14.00 -1.61 -5.61
CA PHE A 195 12.87 -1.48 -4.70
C PHE A 195 13.01 -2.45 -3.52
N ASN A 196 13.46 -3.68 -3.75
CA ASN A 196 13.58 -4.68 -2.67
C ASN A 196 14.56 -4.28 -1.57
N VAL A 197 15.56 -3.42 -1.86
CA VAL A 197 16.57 -2.97 -0.87
C VAL A 197 16.37 -1.55 -0.35
N THR A 198 15.39 -0.82 -0.90
CA THR A 198 15.10 0.57 -0.50
C THR A 198 13.66 0.78 -0.05
N CYS A 199 12.73 -0.03 -0.57
CA CYS A 199 11.28 0.08 -0.42
C CYS A 199 10.74 1.50 -0.72
N ASP A 200 11.43 2.23 -1.59
CA ASP A 200 11.15 3.61 -1.96
C ASP A 200 10.84 3.69 -3.46
N LEU A 201 9.56 3.83 -3.76
CA LEU A 201 9.07 3.89 -5.14
C LEU A 201 9.54 5.15 -5.86
N LYS A 202 9.68 6.28 -5.14
CA LYS A 202 10.11 7.55 -5.70
C LYS A 202 11.57 7.49 -6.08
N LEU A 203 12.42 7.01 -5.18
CA LEU A 203 13.84 6.77 -5.45
C LEU A 203 14.04 5.85 -6.66
N VAL A 204 13.26 4.78 -6.77
CA VAL A 204 13.30 3.87 -7.94
C VAL A 204 12.99 4.62 -9.22
N CYS A 205 11.92 5.43 -9.23
CA CYS A 205 11.53 6.21 -10.41
C CYS A 205 12.54 7.32 -10.76
N GLU A 206 13.15 7.96 -9.76
CA GLU A 206 14.11 9.04 -9.94
C GLU A 206 15.49 8.55 -10.39
N LYS A 207 15.92 7.39 -9.91
CA LYS A 207 17.24 6.80 -10.22
C LYS A 207 17.24 6.05 -11.56
N LEU A 208 16.14 5.40 -11.92
CA LEU A 208 16.03 4.53 -13.09
C LEU A 208 15.28 5.19 -14.25
N ARG A 209 15.68 6.43 -14.61
CA ARG A 209 15.01 7.23 -15.66
C ARG A 209 15.25 6.71 -17.07
N ASP A 210 16.41 6.11 -17.31
CA ASP A 210 16.76 5.53 -18.61
C ASP A 210 16.75 4.01 -18.52
N ARG A 211 15.73 3.38 -19.12
CA ARG A 211 15.59 1.92 -19.19
C ARG A 211 16.79 1.22 -19.83
N SER A 212 17.48 1.88 -20.77
CA SER A 212 18.59 1.28 -21.50
C SER A 212 19.87 1.21 -20.67
N GLN A 213 19.96 2.02 -19.61
CA GLN A 213 21.10 2.08 -18.71
C GLN A 213 20.97 1.05 -17.59
N ARG A 214 21.95 0.15 -17.47
CA ARG A 214 22.03 -0.77 -16.32
C ARG A 214 22.75 -0.11 -15.17
N HIS A 215 22.24 -0.34 -13.96
CA HIS A 215 22.84 0.16 -12.73
C HIS A 215 23.46 -0.99 -11.93
N LYS A 216 24.56 -0.70 -11.22
CA LYS A 216 25.12 -1.67 -10.27
C LYS A 216 24.08 -1.95 -9.18
N ARG A 217 23.92 -3.22 -8.83
CA ARG A 217 23.07 -3.64 -7.72
C ARG A 217 23.47 -2.88 -6.46
N GLN A 218 22.48 -2.27 -5.82
CA GLN A 218 22.65 -1.62 -4.53
C GLN A 218 22.49 -2.67 -3.43
N ASP A 219 23.37 -2.63 -2.44
CA ASP A 219 23.28 -3.49 -1.26
C ASP A 219 22.30 -2.89 -0.25
N ILE A 220 21.90 -3.72 0.71
CA ILE A 220 21.04 -3.31 1.82
C ILE A 220 21.76 -2.26 2.68
N GLU A 221 21.03 -1.21 3.08
CA GLU A 221 21.55 -0.12 3.89
C GLU A 221 20.82 -0.01 5.23
N VAL A 222 21.57 0.09 6.32
CA VAL A 222 21.01 0.39 7.65
C VAL A 222 20.27 1.74 7.61
N GLY A 223 19.09 1.79 8.24
CA GLY A 223 18.20 2.94 8.20
C GLY A 223 17.23 2.99 7.02
N LYS A 224 17.35 2.08 6.04
CA LYS A 224 16.38 1.93 4.94
C LYS A 224 15.65 0.60 5.05
N PRO A 225 14.31 0.56 4.98
CA PRO A 225 13.58 -0.70 5.04
C PRO A 225 13.93 -1.60 3.85
N VAL A 226 14.02 -2.91 4.13
CA VAL A 226 14.22 -3.94 3.11
C VAL A 226 12.91 -4.71 2.93
N ARG A 227 12.69 -5.25 1.74
CA ARG A 227 11.53 -6.12 1.51
C ARG A 227 11.76 -7.46 2.23
N PRO A 228 10.92 -7.83 3.21
CA PRO A 228 11.09 -9.05 3.96
C PRO A 228 10.80 -10.27 3.10
N GLN A 229 11.53 -11.35 3.35
CA GLN A 229 11.27 -12.64 2.71
C GLN A 229 9.92 -13.20 3.18
N LEU A 230 9.07 -13.63 2.25
CA LEU A 230 7.77 -14.21 2.56
C LEU A 230 7.82 -15.75 2.54
N ALA A 231 7.02 -16.38 3.41
CA ALA A 231 6.83 -17.82 3.41
C ALA A 231 5.76 -18.25 2.40
N LEU A 232 6.05 -19.31 1.64
CA LEU A 232 5.07 -19.96 0.78
C LEU A 232 4.16 -20.86 1.62
N ARG A 233 2.83 -20.65 1.56
CA ARG A 233 1.88 -21.54 2.21
C ARG A 233 1.86 -22.91 1.53
N VAL A 234 1.99 -23.95 2.33
CA VAL A 234 1.92 -25.36 1.93
C VAL A 234 0.77 -26.04 2.69
N SER A 235 0.25 -27.13 2.14
CA SER A 235 -0.89 -27.85 2.72
C SER A 235 -0.52 -28.64 3.98
N ASN A 236 0.68 -29.22 4.02
CA ASN A 236 1.18 -30.02 5.14
C ASN A 236 2.72 -30.16 5.07
N ALA A 237 3.30 -30.77 6.11
CA ALA A 237 4.73 -30.99 6.22
C ALA A 237 5.33 -31.82 5.08
N ALA A 238 4.63 -32.87 4.60
CA ALA A 238 5.10 -33.70 3.50
C ALA A 238 5.22 -32.91 2.18
N ALA A 239 4.24 -32.04 1.90
CA ALA A 239 4.29 -31.14 0.75
C ALA A 239 5.43 -30.11 0.87
N ALA A 240 5.71 -29.64 2.09
CA ALA A 240 6.86 -28.79 2.38
C ALA A 240 8.17 -29.51 2.07
N TRP A 241 8.34 -30.72 2.61
CA TRP A 241 9.55 -31.53 2.45
C TRP A 241 9.85 -31.85 0.98
N LYS A 242 8.81 -32.19 0.20
CA LYS A 242 8.94 -32.42 -1.25
C LYS A 242 9.48 -31.19 -2.00
N LYS A 243 9.09 -29.98 -1.60
CA LYS A 243 9.58 -28.71 -2.20
C LYS A 243 11.00 -28.35 -1.76
N LEU A 244 11.43 -28.84 -0.59
CA LEU A 244 12.78 -28.61 -0.07
C LEU A 244 13.81 -29.56 -0.72
N HIS A 245 13.35 -30.57 -1.47
CA HIS A 245 14.20 -31.49 -2.23
C HIS A 245 15.28 -32.19 -1.37
N GLY A 246 14.95 -32.49 -0.11
CA GLY A 246 15.86 -33.19 0.81
C GLY A 246 17.07 -32.38 1.28
N LYS A 247 17.05 -31.06 1.12
CA LYS A 247 18.08 -30.16 1.68
C LYS A 247 18.00 -30.15 3.21
N GLU A 248 19.15 -29.91 3.85
CA GLU A 248 19.18 -29.58 5.27
C GLU A 248 18.40 -28.29 5.53
N VAL A 249 17.61 -28.29 6.59
CA VAL A 249 16.73 -27.16 6.96
C VAL A 249 16.71 -26.95 8.45
N ILE A 250 16.47 -25.71 8.85
CA ILE A 250 16.15 -25.32 10.22
C ILE A 250 14.62 -25.22 10.34
N VAL A 251 14.08 -25.70 11.46
CA VAL A 251 12.65 -25.58 11.78
C VAL A 251 12.50 -24.63 12.94
N GLU A 252 11.74 -23.56 12.74
CA GLU A 252 11.48 -22.54 13.75
C GLU A 252 9.99 -22.44 14.08
N CYS A 253 9.71 -22.03 15.31
CA CYS A 253 8.36 -21.69 15.73
C CYS A 253 7.90 -20.44 14.99
N LYS A 254 6.73 -20.53 14.34
CA LYS A 254 6.06 -19.34 13.80
C LYS A 254 5.34 -18.61 14.94
N PHE A 255 5.88 -17.47 15.36
CA PHE A 255 5.20 -16.58 16.30
C PHE A 255 4.07 -15.79 15.62
N ASP A 256 3.11 -15.33 16.42
CA ASP A 256 1.94 -14.58 15.96
C ASP A 256 1.98 -13.15 16.53
N GLY A 257 2.88 -12.35 15.97
CA GLY A 257 3.14 -10.98 16.39
C GLY A 257 3.18 -10.02 15.20
N ASP A 258 3.85 -8.89 15.42
CA ASP A 258 4.12 -7.93 14.34
C ASP A 258 5.52 -8.19 13.80
N ARG A 259 5.62 -8.64 12.55
CA ARG A 259 6.92 -8.74 11.90
C ARG A 259 7.60 -7.38 11.83
N ILE A 260 8.83 -7.33 12.31
CA ILE A 260 9.61 -6.12 12.46
C ILE A 260 11.06 -6.31 11.99
N GLN A 261 11.56 -5.31 11.29
CA GLN A 261 12.98 -5.14 11.00
C GLN A 261 13.55 -4.06 11.91
N ILE A 262 14.60 -4.40 12.65
CA ILE A 262 15.28 -3.51 13.58
C ILE A 262 16.61 -3.09 12.95
N HIS A 263 16.72 -1.80 12.61
CA HIS A 263 17.94 -1.23 12.05
C HIS A 263 18.66 -0.48 13.17
N LYS A 264 19.82 -0.98 13.59
CA LYS A 264 20.68 -0.34 14.60
C LYS A 264 21.85 0.34 13.90
N ASN A 265 22.05 1.63 14.19
CA ASN A 265 23.19 2.43 13.76
C ASN A 265 23.74 3.25 14.94
N GLY A 266 24.59 2.64 15.75
CA GLY A 266 25.04 3.17 17.03
C GLY A 266 23.87 3.31 18.00
N ALA A 267 23.61 4.53 18.45
CA ALA A 267 22.50 4.84 19.35
C ALA A 267 21.14 4.91 18.64
N ASN A 268 21.12 5.15 17.33
CA ASN A 268 19.90 5.29 16.55
C ASN A 268 19.34 3.91 16.20
N ILE A 269 18.10 3.66 16.59
CA ILE A 269 17.39 2.41 16.31
C ILE A 269 16.09 2.76 15.60
N SER A 270 15.82 2.09 14.48
CA SER A 270 14.60 2.27 13.70
C SER A 270 13.90 0.93 13.51
N PHE A 271 12.57 0.97 13.48
CA PHE A 271 11.72 -0.21 13.47
C PHE A 271 10.82 -0.17 12.25
N PHE A 272 11.02 -1.07 11.29
CA PHE A 272 10.23 -1.12 10.07
C PHE A 272 9.32 -2.35 10.04
N SER A 273 8.02 -2.15 9.82
CA SER A 273 7.10 -3.27 9.68
C SER A 273 7.27 -4.02 8.37
N ARG A 274 6.54 -5.12 8.24
CA ARG A 274 6.40 -5.88 6.98
C ARG A 274 6.06 -5.02 5.75
N ASN A 275 5.35 -3.91 5.94
CA ASN A 275 4.93 -3.00 4.87
C ASN A 275 5.82 -1.73 4.79
N PHE A 276 7.03 -1.80 5.37
CA PHE A 276 8.09 -0.79 5.30
C PHE A 276 7.76 0.51 6.04
N LEU A 277 6.74 0.50 6.90
CA LEU A 277 6.37 1.66 7.71
C LEU A 277 7.27 1.73 8.94
N ASN A 278 7.75 2.93 9.28
CA ASN A 278 8.49 3.16 10.51
C ASN A 278 7.53 3.18 11.71
N HIS A 279 7.92 2.53 12.80
CA HIS A 279 7.17 2.39 14.05
C HIS A 279 7.98 2.96 15.23
N PRO A 280 8.12 4.29 15.34
CA PRO A 280 8.87 4.92 16.43
C PRO A 280 8.25 4.66 17.81
N GLU A 281 6.99 4.25 17.90
CA GLU A 281 6.35 3.86 19.15
C GLU A 281 7.08 2.73 19.89
N TYR A 282 7.76 1.82 19.17
CA TYR A 282 8.54 0.74 19.79
C TYR A 282 9.88 1.22 20.37
N GLU A 283 10.33 2.43 20.03
CA GLU A 283 11.63 2.95 20.45
C GLU A 283 11.77 2.99 21.97
N HIS A 284 10.74 3.50 22.66
CA HIS A 284 10.76 3.64 24.12
C HIS A 284 10.77 2.28 24.84
N GLY A 285 10.03 1.30 24.32
CA GLY A 285 9.93 -0.02 24.95
C GLY A 285 11.11 -0.95 24.66
N MET A 286 11.78 -0.80 23.52
CA MET A 286 12.73 -1.81 23.03
C MET A 286 14.17 -1.32 22.84
N SER A 287 14.41 -0.02 22.67
CA SER A 287 15.75 0.45 22.30
C SER A 287 16.81 0.13 23.34
N ASP A 288 16.49 0.26 24.63
CA ASP A 288 17.44 -0.05 25.70
C ASP A 288 17.73 -1.55 25.79
N VAL A 289 16.70 -2.38 25.60
CA VAL A 289 16.86 -3.84 25.53
C VAL A 289 17.78 -4.21 24.36
N ILE A 290 17.56 -3.62 23.19
CA ILE A 290 18.37 -3.85 21.99
C ILE A 290 19.81 -3.38 22.22
N ARG A 291 20.03 -2.18 22.75
CA ARG A 291 21.39 -1.64 23.00
C ARG A 291 22.18 -2.51 23.97
N ARG A 292 21.54 -3.03 25.02
CA ARG A 292 22.19 -3.87 26.03
C ARG A 292 22.53 -5.27 25.51
N ASN A 293 21.70 -5.85 24.65
CA ASN A 293 21.86 -7.24 24.20
C ASN A 293 22.54 -7.38 22.81
N ILE A 294 22.41 -6.39 21.94
CA ILE A 294 23.01 -6.38 20.60
C ILE A 294 24.26 -5.51 20.61
N LEU A 295 25.42 -6.15 20.81
CA LEU A 295 26.71 -5.47 20.99
C LEU A 295 27.26 -4.84 19.71
N ILE A 296 26.87 -5.33 18.53
CA ILE A 296 27.32 -4.78 17.25
C ILE A 296 26.63 -3.44 16.97
N ASP A 297 27.38 -2.41 16.60
CA ASP A 297 26.84 -1.05 16.42
C ASP A 297 26.04 -0.86 15.13
N ARG A 298 26.32 -1.63 14.08
CA ARG A 298 25.67 -1.48 12.79
C ARG A 298 25.13 -2.81 12.29
N CYS A 299 23.82 -3.01 12.39
CA CYS A 299 23.16 -4.24 11.96
C CYS A 299 21.70 -4.03 11.55
N ILE A 300 21.15 -5.02 10.86
CA ILE A 300 19.72 -5.15 10.57
C ILE A 300 19.31 -6.51 11.09
N LEU A 301 18.26 -6.54 11.90
CA LEU A 301 17.68 -7.75 12.47
C LEU A 301 16.27 -7.91 11.91
N ASP A 302 15.88 -9.14 11.55
CA ASP A 302 14.51 -9.49 11.16
C ASP A 302 13.92 -10.37 12.26
N GLY A 303 12.67 -10.13 12.63
CA GLY A 303 12.05 -10.84 13.73
C GLY A 303 10.59 -10.51 13.91
N GLU A 304 10.05 -11.00 15.01
CA GLU A 304 8.65 -10.81 15.40
C GLU A 304 8.61 -10.03 16.72
N MET A 305 7.88 -8.90 16.71
CA MET A 305 7.55 -8.16 17.93
C MET A 305 6.34 -8.80 18.60
N LEU A 306 6.45 -9.02 19.90
CA LEU A 306 5.48 -9.72 20.73
C LEU A 306 5.29 -8.97 22.05
N VAL A 307 4.25 -9.35 22.77
CA VAL A 307 4.02 -8.96 24.16
C VAL A 307 4.10 -10.20 25.03
N TRP A 308 4.94 -10.17 26.06
CA TRP A 308 5.01 -11.16 27.11
C TRP A 308 4.15 -10.73 28.29
N ASP A 309 3.21 -11.57 28.72
CA ASP A 309 2.40 -11.35 29.91
C ASP A 309 3.00 -12.16 31.07
N ALA A 310 3.66 -11.46 32.00
CA ALA A 310 4.35 -12.07 33.13
C ALA A 310 3.39 -12.69 34.14
N SER A 311 2.18 -12.13 34.30
CA SER A 311 1.15 -12.66 35.21
C SER A 311 0.64 -14.02 34.74
N ALA A 312 0.49 -14.18 33.42
CA ALA A 312 -0.02 -15.40 32.81
C ALA A 312 1.10 -16.33 32.28
N ASN A 313 2.37 -15.91 32.38
CA ASN A 313 3.55 -16.62 31.90
C ASN A 313 3.42 -17.10 30.44
N ARG A 314 2.91 -16.24 29.56
CA ARG A 314 2.65 -16.56 28.14
C ARG A 314 2.73 -15.32 27.26
N PHE A 315 2.84 -15.52 25.95
CA PHE A 315 2.63 -14.44 24.99
C PHE A 315 1.17 -13.97 25.00
N ALA A 316 0.97 -12.66 24.95
CA ALA A 316 -0.35 -12.07 24.77
C ALA A 316 -0.87 -12.32 23.34
N GLU A 317 -2.18 -12.16 23.16
CA GLU A 317 -2.80 -12.29 21.85
C GLU A 317 -2.39 -11.16 20.91
N PHE A 318 -2.37 -11.49 19.61
CA PHE A 318 -2.04 -10.56 18.54
C PHE A 318 -2.92 -9.31 18.58
N GLY A 319 -2.33 -8.15 18.28
CA GLY A 319 -3.01 -6.86 18.18
C GLY A 319 -2.83 -5.92 19.38
N SER A 320 -2.21 -6.38 20.46
CA SER A 320 -1.93 -5.56 21.66
C SER A 320 -0.60 -4.81 21.63
N ASN A 321 0.33 -5.19 20.73
CA ASN A 321 1.71 -4.70 20.70
C ASN A 321 1.83 -3.16 20.67
N GLN A 322 1.11 -2.48 19.78
CA GLN A 322 1.19 -1.02 19.64
C GLN A 322 0.58 -0.27 20.84
N GLU A 323 -0.44 -0.83 21.47
CA GLU A 323 -1.04 -0.26 22.68
C GLU A 323 -0.05 -0.34 23.85
N ILE A 324 0.57 -1.51 24.04
CA ILE A 324 1.60 -1.71 25.07
C ILE A 324 2.83 -0.82 24.80
N ALA A 325 3.23 -0.64 23.54
CA ALA A 325 4.31 0.28 23.17
C ALA A 325 4.02 1.73 23.59
N LYS A 326 2.77 2.19 23.41
CA LYS A 326 2.35 3.53 23.84
C LYS A 326 2.28 3.63 25.36
N ALA A 327 1.77 2.61 26.05
CA ALA A 327 1.75 2.59 27.52
C ALA A 327 3.17 2.64 28.10
N ALA A 328 4.13 1.92 27.51
CA ALA A 328 5.54 1.98 27.90
C ALA A 328 6.14 3.37 27.72
N LYS A 329 5.77 4.09 26.65
CA LYS A 329 6.16 5.50 26.45
C LYS A 329 5.60 6.43 27.52
N GLU A 330 4.39 6.15 28.01
CA GLU A 330 3.72 6.92 29.07
C GLU A 330 4.22 6.56 30.48
N GLY A 331 5.14 5.59 30.59
CA GLY A 331 5.69 5.14 31.87
C GLY A 331 4.71 4.34 32.72
N LEU A 332 3.67 3.78 32.10
CA LEU A 332 2.70 2.94 32.78
C LEU A 332 3.30 1.56 33.03
N ASP A 333 3.43 1.21 34.31
CA ASP A 333 3.92 -0.10 34.72
C ASP A 333 2.83 -1.15 34.51
N SER A 334 3.18 -2.26 33.87
CA SER A 334 2.25 -3.35 33.61
C SER A 334 2.98 -4.68 33.56
N ASP A 335 2.27 -5.76 33.92
CA ASP A 335 2.79 -7.13 33.79
C ASP A 335 3.03 -7.54 32.32
N ARG A 336 2.70 -6.66 31.36
CA ARG A 336 2.88 -6.88 29.93
C ARG A 336 4.08 -6.11 29.42
N GLN A 337 5.03 -6.84 28.86
CA GLN A 337 6.29 -6.30 28.38
C GLN A 337 6.47 -6.59 26.90
N LEU A 338 6.99 -5.61 26.15
CA LEU A 338 7.40 -5.86 24.77
C LEU A 338 8.62 -6.76 24.74
N CYS A 339 8.64 -7.69 23.80
CA CYS A 339 9.79 -8.51 23.49
C CYS A 339 9.88 -8.76 21.98
N CYS A 340 11.07 -9.12 21.51
CA CYS A 340 11.28 -9.43 20.10
C CYS A 340 12.03 -10.76 19.97
N ILE A 341 11.53 -11.63 19.10
CA ILE A 341 12.17 -12.89 18.73
C ILE A 341 12.77 -12.72 17.35
N LEU A 342 14.09 -12.84 17.26
CA LEU A 342 14.82 -12.74 16.01
C LEU A 342 14.71 -14.06 15.23
N THR A 343 14.51 -13.95 13.92
CA THR A 343 14.50 -15.10 13.00
C THR A 343 15.94 -15.40 12.57
N VAL A 344 16.31 -16.69 12.43
CA VAL A 344 17.67 -17.11 12.05
C VAL A 344 17.82 -17.25 10.54
#